data_AF-A0A7Y4ZRP7-F1
#
_entry.id   AF-A0A7Y4ZRP7-F1
#
_cell.length_a   1.000
_cell.length_b   1.000
_cell.length_c   1.000
_cell.angle_alpha   90.00
_cell.angle_beta   90.00
_cell.angle_gamma   90.00
#
_symmetry.space_group_name_H-M   'P 1'
#
loop_
_entity.id
_entity.type
_entity.pdbx_description
1 polymer ?
#
loop_
_entity_poly.entity_id
_entity_poly.type
_entity_poly.pdbx_seq_one_letter_code
_entity_poly.pdbx_strand_id
1 'polypeptide(L)'
;MDAAIGAIRAGAYDFLPKPFEVDQLVLAIDRGVTLSRLKDEVQRLHLAVESGARFGEIIGESQPMRELFDLLSRVVDSDAPVLVTGESGTGKELVARALHDRSPRAKGPFVALNCAAMPPQLLESELFGHEKGAFTDAKETKQGLFVAANGGTIFLDEIGEMPLELQPKLLR
;
A
#
# COMPACT_ATOMS: atom_id res chain seq x y z
N MET A 1 -40.24 20.55 -0.36
CA MET A 1 -39.10 21.38 0.09
C MET A 1 -38.36 20.74 1.25
N ASP A 2 -39.07 20.19 2.24
CA ASP A 2 -38.44 19.59 3.43
C ASP A 2 -37.46 18.44 3.10
N ALA A 3 -37.78 17.60 2.12
CA ALA A 3 -36.88 16.52 1.68
C ALA A 3 -35.56 17.03 1.08
N ALA A 4 -35.58 18.14 0.33
CA ALA A 4 -34.39 18.74 -0.25
C ALA A 4 -33.49 19.32 0.85
N ILE A 5 -34.10 20.07 1.78
CA ILE A 5 -33.40 20.67 2.92
C ILE A 5 -32.83 19.57 3.84
N GLY A 6 -33.58 18.49 4.06
CA GLY A 6 -33.13 17.34 4.83
C GLY A 6 -31.92 16.65 4.20
N ALA A 7 -31.92 16.45 2.88
CA ALA A 7 -30.81 15.83 2.17
C ALA A 7 -29.51 16.67 2.27
N ILE A 8 -29.60 17.98 2.06
CA ILE A 8 -28.42 18.87 2.17
C ILE A 8 -27.88 18.88 3.60
N ARG A 9 -28.76 18.92 4.61
CA ARG A 9 -28.34 18.84 6.02
C ARG A 9 -27.69 17.51 6.39
N ALA A 10 -28.09 16.42 5.74
CA ALA A 10 -27.49 15.11 5.90
C ALA A 10 -26.15 14.95 5.14
N GLY A 11 -25.68 16.00 4.46
CA GLY A 11 -24.39 16.02 3.77
C GLY A 11 -24.47 15.77 2.27
N ALA A 12 -25.68 15.72 1.68
CA ALA A 12 -25.79 15.74 0.22
C ALA A 12 -25.25 17.06 -0.33
N TYR A 13 -24.44 16.96 -1.39
CA TYR A 13 -23.88 18.13 -2.04
C TYR A 13 -24.96 19.00 -2.72
N ASP A 14 -25.87 18.33 -3.44
CA ASP A 14 -26.93 18.97 -4.20
C ASP A 14 -28.18 18.07 -4.22
N PHE A 15 -29.32 18.63 -4.60
CA PHE A 15 -30.61 17.94 -4.69
C PHE A 15 -31.31 18.28 -6.01
N LEU A 16 -31.67 17.25 -6.78
CA LEU A 16 -32.36 17.42 -8.06
C LEU A 16 -33.80 16.88 -7.98
N PRO A 17 -34.84 17.74 -7.97
CA PRO A 17 -36.23 17.30 -7.96
C PRO A 17 -36.61 16.66 -9.29
N LYS A 18 -37.38 15.57 -9.26
CA LYS A 18 -38.00 15.01 -10.48
C LYS A 18 -39.36 15.67 -10.75
N PRO A 19 -39.73 15.95 -12.01
CA PRO A 19 -38.91 15.79 -13.22
C PRO A 19 -37.82 16.88 -13.34
N PHE A 20 -36.69 16.55 -13.97
CA PHE A 20 -35.57 17.47 -14.23
C PHE A 20 -35.12 17.40 -15.67
N GLU A 21 -34.47 18.47 -16.13
CA GLU A 21 -33.81 18.53 -17.44
C GLU A 21 -32.42 17.90 -17.39
N VAL A 22 -31.98 17.27 -18.49
CA VAL A 22 -30.67 16.60 -18.57
C VAL A 22 -29.52 17.60 -18.35
N ASP A 23 -29.64 18.81 -18.88
CA ASP A 23 -28.62 19.86 -18.71
C ASP A 23 -28.43 20.26 -17.25
N GLN A 24 -29.52 20.24 -16.45
CA GLN A 24 -29.45 20.52 -15.02
C GLN A 24 -28.71 19.41 -14.26
N LEU A 25 -28.90 18.15 -14.66
CA LEU A 25 -28.17 17.02 -14.09
C LEU A 25 -26.68 17.09 -14.41
N VAL A 26 -26.31 17.36 -15.66
CA VAL A 26 -24.91 17.48 -16.09
C VAL A 26 -24.22 18.59 -15.29
N LEU A 27 -24.86 19.75 -15.14
CA LEU A 27 -24.32 20.86 -14.37
C LEU A 27 -24.12 20.53 -12.88
N ALA A 28 -25.08 19.83 -12.26
CA ALA A 28 -24.97 19.41 -10.87
C ALA A 28 -23.81 18.42 -10.65
N ILE A 29 -23.63 17.48 -11.59
CA ILE A 29 -22.51 16.52 -11.56
C ILE A 29 -21.18 17.24 -11.72
N ASP A 30 -21.04 18.13 -12.72
CA ASP A 30 -19.79 18.84 -12.99
C ASP A 30 -19.32 19.69 -11.79
N ARG A 31 -20.27 20.37 -11.14
CA ARG A 31 -19.98 21.12 -9.91
C ARG A 31 -19.59 20.20 -8.75
N GLY A 32 -20.26 19.06 -8.61
CA GLY A 32 -19.93 18.06 -7.58
C GLY A 32 -18.53 17.48 -7.76
N VAL A 33 -18.16 17.13 -8.98
CA VAL A 33 -16.82 16.65 -9.34
C VAL A 33 -15.77 17.73 -9.07
N THR A 34 -16.04 18.98 -9.48
CA THR A 34 -15.14 20.11 -9.25
C THR A 34 -14.92 20.36 -7.76
N LEU A 35 -15.98 20.34 -6.95
CA LEU A 35 -15.87 20.50 -5.50
C LEU A 35 -15.07 19.35 -4.86
N SER A 36 -15.29 18.11 -5.29
CA SER A 36 -14.50 16.97 -4.80
C SER A 36 -13.02 17.18 -5.06
N ARG A 37 -12.66 17.55 -6.31
CA ARG A 37 -11.26 17.84 -6.68
C ARG A 37 -10.65 18.96 -5.85
N LEU A 38 -11.40 20.04 -5.61
CA LEU A 38 -10.92 21.15 -4.79
C LEU A 38 -10.73 20.77 -3.33
N LYS A 39 -11.63 19.95 -2.76
CA LYS A 39 -11.47 19.44 -1.39
C LYS A 39 -10.25 18.53 -1.26
N ASP A 40 -10.05 17.64 -2.23
CA ASP A 40 -8.88 16.76 -2.28
C ASP A 40 -7.60 17.60 -2.37
N GLU A 41 -7.60 18.67 -3.17
CA GLU A 41 -6.46 19.57 -3.34
C GLU A 41 -6.15 20.38 -2.09
N VAL A 42 -7.17 20.92 -1.41
CA VAL A 42 -6.99 21.63 -0.14
C VAL A 42 -6.43 20.67 0.92
N GLN A 43 -6.95 19.44 0.98
CA GLN A 43 -6.44 18.42 1.90
C GLN A 43 -4.98 18.07 1.58
N ARG A 44 -4.64 17.90 0.31
CA ARG A 44 -3.25 17.68 -0.14
C ARG A 44 -2.33 18.83 0.25
N LEU A 45 -2.75 20.08 0.04
CA LEU A 45 -1.97 21.27 0.41
C LEU A 45 -1.82 21.43 1.93
N HIS A 46 -2.84 21.09 2.72
CA HIS A 46 -2.76 21.09 4.18
C HIS A 46 -1.81 20.00 4.69
N LEU A 47 -1.92 18.78 4.16
CA LEU A 47 -0.97 17.69 4.48
C LEU A 47 0.45 18.09 4.10
N ALA A 48 0.64 18.73 2.95
CA ALA A 48 1.93 19.28 2.55
C ALA A 48 2.51 20.29 3.56
N VAL A 49 1.69 21.04 4.29
CA VAL A 49 2.14 22.00 5.31
C VAL A 49 2.31 21.35 6.70
N GLU A 50 1.45 20.40 7.07
CA GLU A 50 1.38 19.81 8.42
C GLU A 50 2.18 18.51 8.58
N SER A 51 2.32 17.71 7.53
CA SER A 51 3.20 16.55 7.55
C SER A 51 4.63 17.09 7.48
N GLY A 52 5.31 17.13 8.62
CA GLY A 52 6.74 17.34 8.67
C GLY A 52 7.44 16.48 7.62
N ALA A 53 8.65 16.86 7.23
CA ALA A 53 9.47 16.28 6.18
C ALA A 53 9.78 14.77 6.30
N ARG A 54 8.97 13.97 7.01
CA ARG A 54 9.27 12.61 7.44
C ARG A 54 8.07 11.67 7.41
N PHE A 55 8.29 10.48 6.90
CA PHE A 55 7.41 9.32 7.05
C PHE A 55 8.24 8.14 7.58
N GLY A 56 8.16 7.89 8.89
CA GLY A 56 9.10 7.00 9.58
C GLY A 56 10.51 7.58 9.49
N GLU A 57 11.46 6.77 9.04
CA GLU A 57 12.86 7.16 8.77
C GLU A 57 13.06 7.85 7.41
N ILE A 58 12.04 7.89 6.55
CA ILE A 58 12.15 8.52 5.23
C ILE A 58 12.06 10.03 5.41
N ILE A 59 13.04 10.77 4.89
CA ILE A 59 13.08 12.23 4.96
C ILE A 59 12.91 12.80 3.54
N GLY A 60 12.03 13.79 3.37
CA GLY A 60 11.82 14.47 2.10
C GLY A 60 10.83 15.63 2.21
N GLU A 61 11.17 16.76 1.60
CA GLU A 61 10.34 17.98 1.59
C GLU A 61 9.77 18.31 0.20
N SER A 62 10.25 17.63 -0.84
CA SER A 62 9.84 17.88 -2.22
C SER A 62 8.41 17.45 -2.47
N GLN A 63 7.77 18.06 -3.47
CA GLN A 63 6.38 17.74 -3.82
C GLN A 63 6.14 16.24 -4.09
N PRO A 64 7.00 15.50 -4.83
CA PRO A 64 6.82 14.06 -5.01
C PRO A 64 6.91 13.26 -3.70
N MET A 65 7.74 13.69 -2.75
CA MET A 65 7.86 13.01 -1.45
C MET A 65 6.61 13.22 -0.59
N ARG A 66 6.00 14.42 -0.66
CA ARG A 66 4.72 14.69 0.03
C ARG A 66 3.60 13.83 -0.55
N GLU A 67 3.54 13.72 -1.88
CA GLU A 67 2.57 12.84 -2.55
C GLU A 67 2.79 11.36 -2.20
N LEU A 68 4.06 10.93 -2.09
CA LEU A 68 4.39 9.59 -1.58
C LEU A 68 3.90 9.42 -0.15
N PHE A 69 4.15 10.35 0.76
CA PHE A 69 3.72 10.26 2.16
C PHE A 69 2.20 10.23 2.31
N ASP A 70 1.47 10.98 1.48
CA ASP A 70 0.01 10.94 1.41
C ASP A 70 -0.48 9.57 0.94
N LEU A 71 0.16 8.99 -0.09
CA LEU A 71 -0.18 7.66 -0.56
C LEU A 71 0.09 6.60 0.51
N LEU A 72 1.26 6.63 1.14
CA LEU A 72 1.63 5.71 2.21
C LEU A 72 0.61 5.79 3.36
N SER A 73 0.23 7.00 3.79
CA SER A 73 -0.76 7.19 4.86
C SER A 73 -2.12 6.56 4.56
N ARG A 74 -2.52 6.49 3.28
CA ARG A 74 -3.79 5.85 2.87
C ARG A 74 -3.72 4.33 2.83
N VAL A 75 -2.55 3.76 2.59
CA VAL A 75 -2.37 2.30 2.46
C VAL A 75 -1.93 1.63 3.77
N VAL A 76 -1.50 2.39 4.79
CA VAL A 76 -1.04 1.88 6.10
C VAL A 76 -2.05 0.93 6.77
N ASP A 77 -3.35 1.23 6.67
CA ASP A 77 -4.42 0.43 7.28
C ASP A 77 -4.98 -0.66 6.34
N SER A 78 -4.39 -0.82 5.15
CA SER A 78 -4.83 -1.79 4.15
C SER A 78 -4.17 -3.16 4.37
N ASP A 79 -4.95 -4.22 4.19
CA ASP A 79 -4.43 -5.59 4.10
C ASP A 79 -3.98 -5.98 2.68
N ALA A 80 -4.12 -5.07 1.70
CA ALA A 80 -3.73 -5.34 0.32
C ALA A 80 -2.19 -5.39 0.16
N PRO A 81 -1.65 -6.28 -0.70
CA PRO A 81 -0.24 -6.25 -1.06
C PRO A 81 0.14 -4.92 -1.70
N VAL A 82 1.30 -4.37 -1.33
CA VAL A 82 1.83 -3.10 -1.85
C VAL A 82 3.03 -3.38 -2.75
N LEU A 83 3.00 -2.86 -3.98
CA LEU A 83 4.15 -2.88 -4.89
C LEU A 83 4.89 -1.54 -4.81
N VAL A 84 6.14 -1.57 -4.34
CA VAL A 84 7.01 -0.39 -4.27
C VAL A 84 7.96 -0.42 -5.46
N THR A 85 7.86 0.58 -6.34
CA THR A 85 8.74 0.74 -7.50
C THR A 85 9.68 1.92 -7.32
N GLY A 86 10.85 1.84 -7.94
CA GLY A 86 11.87 2.87 -7.86
C GLY A 86 13.24 2.33 -8.23
N GLU A 87 14.14 3.23 -8.63
CA GLU A 87 15.52 2.88 -8.97
C GLU A 87 16.25 2.23 -7.80
N SER A 88 17.35 1.52 -8.09
CA SER A 88 18.18 0.93 -7.04
C SER A 88 18.74 2.03 -6.13
N GLY A 89 18.77 1.78 -4.82
CA GLY A 89 19.27 2.75 -3.83
C GLY A 89 18.31 3.88 -3.44
N THR A 90 17.07 3.91 -3.97
CA THR A 90 16.07 4.96 -3.62
C THR A 90 15.38 4.76 -2.26
N GLY A 91 15.76 3.74 -1.50
CA GLY A 91 15.21 3.49 -0.16
C GLY A 91 13.88 2.73 -0.13
N LYS A 92 13.61 1.84 -1.10
CA LYS A 92 12.39 1.00 -1.14
C LYS A 92 12.17 0.20 0.15
N GLU A 93 13.25 -0.29 0.77
CA GLU A 93 13.17 -0.98 2.06
C GLU A 93 12.68 -0.04 3.19
N LEU A 94 13.09 1.23 3.18
CA LEU A 94 12.61 2.21 4.17
C LEU A 94 11.10 2.44 4.03
N VAL A 95 10.57 2.41 2.80
CA VAL A 95 9.13 2.47 2.53
C VAL A 95 8.41 1.27 3.12
N ALA A 96 8.90 0.06 2.85
CA ALA A 96 8.30 -1.16 3.38
C ALA A 96 8.32 -1.20 4.91
N ARG A 97 9.44 -0.80 5.53
CA ARG A 97 9.56 -0.72 6.99
C ARG A 97 8.65 0.34 7.59
N ALA A 98 8.59 1.53 7.00
CA ALA A 98 7.71 2.59 7.49
C ALA A 98 6.22 2.24 7.37
N LEU A 99 5.82 1.48 6.35
CA LEU A 99 4.48 0.91 6.24
C LEU A 99 4.21 -0.09 7.37
N HIS A 100 5.13 -1.04 7.59
CA HIS A 100 4.99 -2.01 8.67
C HIS A 100 4.85 -1.34 10.05
N ASP A 101 5.77 -0.43 10.40
CA ASP A 101 5.85 0.24 11.69
C ASP A 101 4.61 1.10 12.01
N ARG A 102 3.87 1.53 10.97
CA ARG A 102 2.66 2.35 11.11
C ARG A 102 1.37 1.56 10.93
N SER A 103 1.44 0.32 10.45
CA SER A 103 0.28 -0.54 10.22
C SER A 103 -0.28 -1.14 11.53
N PRO A 104 -1.50 -1.71 11.51
CA PRO A 104 -2.02 -2.52 12.62
C PRO A 104 -1.11 -3.70 13.02
N ARG A 105 -0.17 -4.08 12.15
CA ARG A 105 0.76 -5.21 12.32
C ARG A 105 2.14 -4.80 12.83
N ALA A 106 2.33 -3.55 13.25
CA ALA A 106 3.62 -3.01 13.72
C ALA A 106 4.27 -3.76 14.90
N LYS A 107 3.48 -4.53 15.66
CA LYS A 107 4.00 -5.39 16.75
C LYS A 107 4.42 -6.79 16.27
N GLY A 108 4.06 -7.15 15.04
CA GLY A 108 4.39 -8.42 14.43
C GLY A 108 5.81 -8.43 13.84
N PRO A 109 6.25 -9.57 13.31
CA PRO A 109 7.55 -9.68 12.65
C PRO A 109 7.60 -8.89 11.34
N PHE A 110 8.72 -8.22 11.09
CA PHE A 110 9.08 -7.69 9.77
C PHE A 110 10.20 -8.53 9.18
N VAL A 111 9.92 -9.23 8.09
CA VAL A 111 10.89 -10.10 7.39
C VAL A 111 11.20 -9.49 6.03
N ALA A 112 12.46 -9.16 5.79
CA ALA A 112 12.93 -8.69 4.48
C ALA A 112 13.76 -9.78 3.80
N LEU A 113 13.52 -9.98 2.50
CA LEU A 113 14.25 -10.93 1.68
C LEU A 113 14.53 -10.30 0.31
N ASN A 114 15.78 -10.34 -0.12
CA ASN A 114 16.16 -9.96 -1.49
C ASN A 114 16.16 -11.21 -2.37
N CYS A 115 15.28 -11.24 -3.37
CA CYS A 115 15.09 -12.39 -4.25
C CYS A 115 16.27 -12.62 -5.20
N ALA A 116 17.04 -11.59 -5.51
CA ALA A 116 18.22 -11.66 -6.38
C ALA A 116 19.49 -12.14 -5.66
N ALA A 117 19.48 -12.17 -4.32
CA ALA A 117 20.67 -12.47 -3.52
C ALA A 117 20.98 -13.96 -3.38
N MET A 118 20.08 -14.86 -3.80
CA MET A 118 20.21 -16.30 -3.58
C MET A 118 19.81 -17.12 -4.81
N PRO A 119 20.39 -18.33 -5.00
CA PRO A 119 19.94 -19.28 -6.01
C PRO A 119 18.47 -19.71 -5.83
N PRO A 120 17.75 -20.04 -6.92
CA PRO A 120 16.33 -20.43 -6.90
C PRO A 120 15.97 -21.50 -5.86
N GLN A 121 16.79 -22.55 -5.75
CA GLN A 121 16.52 -23.66 -4.85
C GLN A 121 16.62 -23.26 -3.37
N LEU A 122 17.56 -22.35 -3.05
CA LEU A 122 17.67 -21.80 -1.71
C LEU A 122 16.55 -20.80 -1.43
N LEU A 123 16.20 -19.96 -2.40
CA LEU A 123 15.09 -19.01 -2.28
C LEU A 123 13.77 -19.71 -1.94
N GLU A 124 13.47 -20.81 -2.62
CA GLU A 124 12.30 -21.65 -2.34
C GLU A 124 12.32 -22.19 -0.91
N SER A 125 13.45 -22.79 -0.53
CA SER A 125 13.65 -23.36 0.80
C SER A 125 13.56 -22.31 1.91
N GLU A 126 14.07 -21.09 1.70
CA GLU A 126 13.93 -19.99 2.66
C GLU A 126 12.48 -19.53 2.77
N LEU A 127 11.79 -19.29 1.65
CA LEU A 127 10.42 -18.76 1.64
C LEU A 127 9.42 -19.74 2.27
N PHE A 128 9.45 -20.99 1.81
CA PHE A 128 8.42 -21.99 2.13
C PHE A 128 8.87 -23.01 3.18
N GLY A 129 10.17 -23.07 3.48
CA GLY A 129 10.74 -24.10 4.34
C GLY A 129 10.98 -25.41 3.59
N HIS A 130 11.60 -26.35 4.29
CA HIS A 130 11.80 -27.70 3.78
C HIS A 130 11.83 -28.71 4.92
N GLU A 131 11.45 -29.94 4.63
CA GLU A 131 11.70 -31.07 5.52
C GLU A 131 13.08 -31.68 5.27
N LYS A 132 13.63 -32.31 6.30
CA LYS A 132 14.89 -33.06 6.19
C LYS A 132 14.83 -34.06 5.02
N GLY A 133 15.80 -33.99 4.11
CA GLY A 133 15.90 -34.85 2.94
C GLY A 133 15.15 -34.36 1.69
N ALA A 134 14.54 -33.16 1.71
CA ALA A 134 13.88 -32.58 0.53
C ALA A 134 14.84 -32.32 -0.65
N PHE A 135 16.14 -32.08 -0.38
CA PHE A 135 17.20 -31.97 -1.36
C PHE A 135 18.54 -32.45 -0.77
N THR A 136 19.58 -32.58 -1.60
CA THR A 136 20.84 -33.25 -1.26
C THR A 136 21.57 -32.70 -0.03
N ASP A 137 21.32 -31.43 0.34
CA ASP A 137 21.94 -30.76 1.49
C ASP A 137 20.92 -30.41 2.62
N ALA A 138 19.69 -30.92 2.53
CA ALA A 138 18.62 -30.72 3.51
C ALA A 138 18.85 -31.58 4.78
N LYS A 139 19.81 -31.19 5.61
CA LYS A 139 20.24 -31.94 6.80
C LYS A 139 19.25 -31.86 7.97
N GLU A 140 18.47 -30.78 8.04
CA GLU A 140 17.49 -30.49 9.10
C GLU A 140 16.20 -29.94 8.50
N THR A 141 15.09 -30.00 9.25
CA THR A 141 13.84 -29.36 8.85
C THR A 141 13.93 -27.87 9.15
N LYS A 142 13.61 -27.02 8.17
CA LYS A 142 13.64 -25.56 8.31
C LYS A 142 12.25 -24.96 8.07
N GLN A 143 11.84 -24.09 8.99
CA GLN A 143 10.59 -23.36 8.88
C GLN A 143 10.75 -22.18 7.92
N GLY A 144 9.79 -21.98 7.01
CA GLY A 144 9.84 -20.94 5.99
C GLY A 144 9.61 -19.52 6.52
N LEU A 145 10.14 -18.53 5.81
CA LEU A 145 10.02 -17.11 6.11
C LEU A 145 8.56 -16.63 6.11
N PHE A 146 7.66 -17.22 5.31
CA PHE A 146 6.23 -16.91 5.39
C PHE A 146 5.64 -17.23 6.76
N VAL A 147 6.05 -18.34 7.35
CA VAL A 147 5.58 -18.74 8.68
C VAL A 147 6.24 -17.89 9.75
N ALA A 148 7.52 -17.53 9.58
CA ALA A 148 8.21 -16.60 10.48
C ALA A 148 7.60 -15.18 10.45
N ALA A 149 7.06 -14.75 9.30
CA ALA A 149 6.39 -13.47 9.12
C ALA A 149 4.91 -13.47 9.52
N ASN A 150 4.40 -14.59 10.05
CA ASN A 150 2.98 -14.72 10.40
C ASN A 150 2.53 -13.65 11.40
N GLY A 151 1.40 -13.01 11.12
CA GLY A 151 0.89 -11.88 11.91
C GLY A 151 1.64 -10.56 11.72
N GLY A 152 2.61 -10.51 10.80
CA GLY A 152 3.43 -9.35 10.50
C GLY A 152 3.43 -8.99 9.01
N THR A 153 4.62 -8.67 8.49
CA THR A 153 4.86 -8.23 7.11
C THR A 153 6.08 -8.92 6.53
N ILE A 154 5.97 -9.39 5.28
CA ILE A 154 7.10 -9.85 4.48
C ILE A 154 7.36 -8.85 3.35
N PHE A 155 8.62 -8.41 3.22
CA PHE A 155 9.10 -7.55 2.15
C PHE A 155 9.98 -8.37 1.21
N LEU A 156 9.59 -8.41 -0.07
CA LEU A 156 10.31 -9.12 -1.13
C LEU A 156 10.95 -8.08 -2.05
N ASP A 157 12.25 -7.84 -1.86
CA ASP A 157 13.02 -6.95 -2.73
C ASP A 157 13.42 -7.68 -4.01
N GLU A 158 13.55 -6.93 -5.10
CA GLU A 158 13.83 -7.46 -6.45
C GLU A 158 12.87 -8.60 -6.84
N ILE A 159 11.57 -8.46 -6.54
CA ILE A 159 10.55 -9.50 -6.82
C ILE A 159 10.49 -9.92 -8.31
N GLY A 160 10.96 -9.05 -9.22
CA GLY A 160 11.08 -9.37 -10.65
C GLY A 160 12.11 -10.45 -10.96
N GLU A 161 13.11 -10.64 -10.09
CA GLU A 161 14.12 -11.70 -10.20
C GLU A 161 13.63 -13.04 -9.62
N MET A 162 12.39 -13.11 -9.12
CA MET A 162 11.82 -14.36 -8.61
C MET A 162 11.60 -15.36 -9.76
N PRO A 163 12.13 -16.60 -9.64
CA PRO A 163 11.91 -17.65 -10.63
C PRO A 163 10.42 -17.89 -10.91
N LEU A 164 10.08 -18.06 -12.20
CA LEU A 164 8.69 -18.26 -12.65
C LEU A 164 8.00 -19.45 -11.96
N GLU A 165 8.75 -20.47 -11.58
CA GLU A 165 8.25 -21.66 -10.88
C GLU A 165 7.78 -21.38 -9.43
N LEU A 166 8.28 -20.30 -8.80
CA LEU A 166 7.90 -19.91 -7.43
C LEU A 166 6.71 -18.95 -7.40
N GLN A 167 6.46 -18.21 -8.48
CA GLN A 167 5.37 -17.22 -8.52
C GLN A 167 3.97 -17.83 -8.26
N PRO A 168 3.62 -19.02 -8.78
CA PRO A 168 2.34 -19.66 -8.44
C PRO A 168 2.20 -20.03 -6.97
N LYS A 169 3.31 -20.25 -6.25
CA LYS A 169 3.29 -20.54 -4.81
C LYS A 169 3.11 -19.27 -3.97
N LEU A 170 3.56 -18.13 -4.46
CA LEU A 170 3.30 -16.82 -3.84
C LEU A 170 1.83 -16.38 -3.97
N LEU A 171 1.17 -16.78 -5.06
CA LEU A 171 -0.24 -16.48 -5.33
C LEU A 171 -1.24 -17.34 -4.54
N ARG A 172 -0.79 -18.41 -3.89
CA ARG A 172 -1.63 -19.37 -3.17
C ARG A 172 -1.53 -19.19 -1.67
#